data_AF-A0A2G1YN63-F1
#
_entry.id   AF-A0A2G1YN63-F1
#
_cell.length_a   1.000
_cell.length_b   1.000
_cell.length_c   1.000
_cell.angle_alpha   90.00
_cell.angle_beta   90.00
_cell.angle_gamma   90.00
#
_symmetry.space_group_name_H-M   'P 1'
#
loop_
_entity.id
_entity.type
_entity.pdbx_description
1 polymer ?
#
loop_
_entity_poly.entity_id
_entity_poly.type
_entity_poly.pdbx_seq_one_letter_code
_entity_poly.pdbx_strand_id
1 'polypeptide(L)'
;VGGSGGIVTPIFYIGATSGNWFGSLMGNEHIAFFAALGFVSVLAGTTNAPIAATIMAMELFGIEVAHYAAISVVISFLMTGHRSVFPSQILAMKKSDMLNIKTGESIEDTQVSMHDEDINKIRDIRKRLQLKRKKRNESSSSKKSTT
;
A
#
# COMPACT_ATOMS: atom_id res chain seq x y z
N VAL A 1 25.52 7.60 -8.11
CA VAL A 1 25.50 7.31 -9.56
C VAL A 1 24.21 7.91 -10.11
N GLY A 2 24.29 9.02 -10.82
CA GLY A 2 23.16 9.63 -11.52
C GLY A 2 23.30 9.34 -13.01
N GLY A 3 22.81 8.17 -13.44
CA GLY A 3 22.66 7.86 -14.85
C GLY A 3 21.34 8.41 -15.36
N SER A 4 21.25 8.74 -16.65
CA SER A 4 20.02 9.16 -17.34
C SER A 4 18.95 8.05 -17.47
N GLY A 5 19.06 6.98 -16.66
CA GLY A 5 18.14 5.85 -16.69
C GLY A 5 16.77 6.24 -16.12
N GLY A 6 15.70 5.84 -16.82
CA GLY A 6 14.34 6.02 -16.32
C GLY A 6 14.10 5.21 -15.04
N ILE A 7 13.46 5.83 -14.05
CA ILE A 7 13.12 5.19 -12.77
C ILE A 7 12.04 4.11 -12.89
N VAL A 8 11.35 4.04 -14.02
CA VAL A 8 10.16 3.19 -14.22
C VAL A 8 10.53 1.72 -14.40
N THR A 9 11.61 1.41 -15.12
CA THR A 9 12.00 0.00 -15.38
C THR A 9 12.37 -0.76 -14.10
N PRO A 10 13.13 -0.18 -13.14
CA PRO A 10 13.33 -0.83 -11.84
C PRO A 10 12.03 -1.06 -11.06
N ILE A 11 11.09 -0.12 -11.12
CA ILE A 11 9.76 -0.24 -10.47
C ILE A 11 9.01 -1.44 -11.03
N PHE A 12 8.98 -1.58 -12.36
CA PHE A 12 8.40 -2.73 -13.05
C PHE A 12 9.03 -4.05 -12.61
N TYR A 13 10.36 -4.11 -12.56
CA TYR A 13 11.08 -5.31 -12.16
C TYR A 13 10.77 -5.71 -10.71
N ILE A 14 10.77 -4.74 -9.79
CA ILE A 14 10.42 -4.99 -8.37
C ILE A 14 8.98 -5.48 -8.24
N GLY A 15 8.05 -4.87 -8.99
CA GLY A 15 6.66 -5.31 -9.01
C GLY A 15 6.48 -6.74 -9.54
N ALA A 16 7.07 -7.03 -10.69
CA ALA A 16 6.96 -8.36 -11.31
C ALA A 16 7.59 -9.45 -10.43
N THR A 17 8.76 -9.21 -9.85
CA THR A 17 9.46 -10.18 -9.00
C THR A 17 8.77 -10.43 -7.67
N SER A 18 8.24 -9.37 -7.02
CA SER A 18 7.43 -9.53 -5.81
C SER A 18 6.12 -10.26 -6.06
N GLY A 19 5.45 -9.98 -7.19
CA GLY A 19 4.27 -10.72 -7.63
C GLY A 19 4.57 -12.18 -7.96
N ASN A 20 5.68 -12.47 -8.63
CA ASN A 20 6.13 -13.84 -8.91
C ASN A 20 6.37 -14.62 -7.61
N TRP A 21 7.04 -14.01 -6.63
CA TRP A 21 7.27 -14.62 -5.32
C TRP A 21 5.97 -14.85 -4.56
N PHE A 22 5.01 -13.93 -4.63
CA PHE A 22 3.70 -14.14 -4.03
C PHE A 22 2.92 -15.27 -4.73
N GLY A 23 2.98 -15.34 -6.06
CA GLY A 23 2.36 -16.39 -6.85
C GLY A 23 2.91 -17.78 -6.52
N SER A 24 4.20 -17.91 -6.24
CA SER A 24 4.78 -19.20 -5.85
C SER A 24 4.30 -19.68 -4.48
N LEU A 25 3.86 -18.78 -3.60
CA LEU A 25 3.23 -19.14 -2.32
C LEU A 25 1.76 -19.56 -2.47
N MET A 26 1.06 -19.03 -3.48
CA MET A 26 -0.39 -19.24 -3.67
C MET A 26 -0.74 -20.45 -4.55
N GLY A 27 0.26 -21.18 -5.04
CA GLY A 27 0.09 -22.28 -5.98
C GLY A 27 0.65 -21.89 -7.35
N ASN A 28 1.67 -22.62 -7.79
CA ASN A 28 2.51 -22.28 -8.94
C ASN A 28 1.78 -22.18 -10.30
N GLU A 29 0.47 -22.44 -10.35
CA GLU A 29 -0.34 -22.46 -11.58
C GLU A 29 -0.58 -21.06 -12.17
N HIS A 30 -0.48 -19.99 -11.35
CA HIS A 30 -0.84 -18.63 -11.77
C HIS A 30 0.27 -17.59 -11.54
N ILE A 31 1.53 -18.02 -11.53
CA ILE A 31 2.69 -17.14 -11.24
C ILE A 31 2.73 -15.91 -12.15
N ALA A 32 2.52 -16.09 -13.45
CA ALA A 32 2.56 -14.98 -14.43
C ALA A 32 1.47 -13.93 -14.16
N PHE A 33 0.28 -14.38 -13.75
CA PHE A 33 -0.82 -13.48 -13.39
C PHE A 33 -0.48 -12.66 -12.15
N PHE A 34 0.05 -13.28 -11.09
CA PHE A 34 0.47 -12.54 -9.90
C PHE A 34 1.66 -11.61 -10.17
N ALA A 35 2.60 -11.99 -11.05
CA ALA A 35 3.68 -11.13 -11.50
C ALA A 35 3.14 -9.88 -12.22
N ALA A 36 2.15 -10.04 -13.11
CA ALA A 36 1.49 -8.92 -13.79
C ALA A 36 0.78 -7.99 -12.78
N LEU A 37 0.04 -8.55 -11.80
CA LEU A 37 -0.59 -7.76 -10.75
C LEU A 37 0.42 -6.99 -9.90
N GLY A 38 1.53 -7.62 -9.52
CA GLY A 38 2.63 -6.97 -8.79
C GLY A 38 3.27 -5.83 -9.59
N PHE A 39 3.56 -6.07 -10.88
CA PHE A 39 4.10 -5.08 -11.82
C PHE A 39 3.25 -3.79 -11.81
N VAL A 40 1.93 -3.92 -12.03
CA VAL A 40 1.05 -2.74 -12.16
C VAL A 40 0.74 -2.10 -10.81
N SER A 41 0.66 -2.89 -9.74
CA SER A 41 0.33 -2.38 -8.40
C SER A 41 1.48 -1.57 -7.81
N VAL A 42 2.72 -2.04 -7.98
CA VAL A 42 3.90 -1.28 -7.53
C VAL A 42 4.07 -0.01 -8.35
N LEU A 43 3.82 -0.05 -9.67
CA LEU A 43 3.79 1.16 -10.49
C LEU A 43 2.77 2.18 -9.98
N ALA A 44 1.53 1.76 -9.75
CA ALA A 44 0.48 2.67 -9.30
C ALA A 44 0.76 3.29 -7.94
N GLY A 45 1.26 2.47 -7.00
CA GLY A 45 1.59 2.92 -5.65
C GLY A 45 2.76 3.90 -5.65
N THR A 46 3.78 3.65 -6.47
CA THR A 46 4.99 4.50 -6.52
C THR A 46 4.78 5.79 -7.30
N THR A 47 3.95 5.79 -8.35
CA THR A 47 3.71 6.97 -9.21
C THR A 47 2.45 7.75 -8.83
N ASN A 48 1.63 7.24 -7.91
CA ASN A 48 0.31 7.78 -7.58
C ASN A 48 -0.63 7.95 -8.78
N ALA A 49 -0.51 7.10 -9.80
CA ALA A 49 -1.31 7.14 -11.02
C ALA A 49 -2.13 5.85 -11.24
N PRO A 50 -3.14 5.56 -10.38
CA PRO A 50 -3.87 4.29 -10.43
C PRO A 50 -4.68 4.10 -11.71
N ILE A 51 -5.24 5.17 -12.28
CA ILE A 51 -6.01 5.09 -13.54
C ILE A 51 -5.08 4.71 -14.69
N ALA A 52 -3.95 5.41 -14.82
CA ALA A 52 -2.96 5.12 -15.85
C ALA A 52 -2.38 3.71 -15.73
N ALA A 53 -2.09 3.26 -14.50
CA ALA A 53 -1.60 1.91 -14.25
C ALA A 53 -2.64 0.83 -14.59
N THR A 54 -3.92 1.09 -14.36
CA THR A 54 -5.01 0.16 -14.72
C THR A 54 -5.17 0.06 -16.24
N ILE A 55 -5.12 1.20 -16.95
CA ILE A 55 -5.16 1.20 -18.43
C ILE A 55 -3.94 0.45 -18.99
N MET A 56 -2.76 0.73 -18.48
CA MET A 56 -1.54 0.01 -18.85
C MET A 56 -1.66 -1.49 -18.60
N ALA A 57 -2.28 -1.92 -17.50
CA ALA A 57 -2.52 -3.34 -17.22
C ALA A 57 -3.35 -3.99 -18.33
N MET A 58 -4.41 -3.31 -18.78
CA MET A 58 -5.29 -3.79 -19.86
C MET A 58 -4.55 -3.88 -21.19
N GLU A 59 -3.72 -2.88 -21.51
CA GLU A 59 -2.95 -2.85 -22.76
C GLU A 59 -1.87 -3.93 -22.82
N LEU A 60 -1.19 -4.21 -21.69
CA LEU A 60 -0.07 -5.16 -21.65
C LEU A 60 -0.50 -6.61 -21.43
N PHE A 61 -1.51 -6.84 -20.59
CA PHE A 61 -1.90 -8.19 -20.13
C PHE A 61 -3.31 -8.61 -20.55
N GLY A 62 -4.01 -7.74 -21.28
CA GLY A 62 -5.37 -8.00 -21.78
C GLY A 62 -6.47 -7.59 -20.80
N ILE A 63 -7.69 -7.48 -21.33
CA ILE A 63 -8.86 -6.99 -20.60
C ILE A 63 -9.35 -7.95 -19.51
N GLU A 64 -9.01 -9.24 -19.61
CA GLU A 64 -9.39 -10.25 -18.62
C GLU A 64 -8.75 -9.98 -17.25
N VAL A 65 -7.56 -9.39 -17.22
CA VAL A 65 -6.82 -9.03 -15.99
C VAL A 65 -7.32 -7.71 -15.39
N ALA A 66 -8.05 -6.89 -16.15
CA ALA A 66 -8.43 -5.52 -15.80
C ALA A 66 -9.08 -5.38 -14.42
N HIS A 67 -10.06 -6.24 -14.12
CA HIS A 67 -10.84 -6.17 -12.90
C HIS A 67 -9.97 -6.48 -11.66
N TYR A 68 -9.10 -7.49 -11.77
CA TYR A 68 -8.15 -7.85 -10.71
C TYR A 68 -7.06 -6.79 -10.54
N ALA A 69 -6.53 -6.28 -11.64
CA ALA A 69 -5.54 -5.21 -11.65
C ALA A 69 -6.09 -3.94 -11.00
N ALA A 70 -7.31 -3.52 -11.35
CA ALA A 70 -7.94 -2.33 -10.80
C ALA A 70 -8.04 -2.38 -9.28
N ILE A 71 -8.50 -3.52 -8.72
CA ILE A 71 -8.60 -3.69 -7.27
C ILE A 71 -7.21 -3.62 -6.62
N SER A 72 -6.25 -4.37 -7.17
CA SER A 72 -4.89 -4.43 -6.61
C SER A 72 -4.18 -3.07 -6.66
N VAL A 73 -4.32 -2.35 -7.78
CA VAL A 73 -3.80 -1.00 -8.00
C VAL A 73 -4.41 0.01 -7.04
N VAL A 74 -5.73 -0.01 -6.84
CA VAL A 74 -6.41 0.89 -5.90
C VAL A 74 -5.95 0.63 -4.47
N ILE A 75 -5.83 -0.63 -4.05
CA ILE A 75 -5.31 -0.98 -2.71
C ILE A 75 -3.88 -0.43 -2.54
N SER A 76 -3.00 -0.67 -3.51
CA SER A 76 -1.63 -0.16 -3.49
C SER A 76 -1.59 1.37 -3.41
N PHE A 77 -2.38 2.05 -4.25
CA PHE A 77 -2.51 3.51 -4.25
C PHE A 77 -2.97 4.06 -2.91
N LEU A 78 -3.93 3.42 -2.24
CA LEU A 78 -4.38 3.86 -0.92
C LEU A 78 -3.32 3.62 0.16
N MET A 79 -2.64 2.48 0.12
CA MET A 79 -1.59 2.11 1.09
C MET A 79 -0.35 2.99 1.01
N THR A 80 0.03 3.50 -0.16
CA THR A 80 1.20 4.39 -0.29
C THR A 80 0.96 5.78 0.29
N GLY A 81 -0.31 6.18 0.49
CA GLY A 81 -0.66 7.53 0.93
C GLY A 81 -0.19 8.57 -0.09
N HIS A 82 0.20 9.77 0.32
CA HIS A 82 0.58 10.84 -0.61
C HIS A 82 2.04 10.80 -1.08
N ARG A 83 2.73 9.67 -0.93
CA ARG A 83 4.12 9.50 -1.37
C ARG A 83 4.17 9.13 -2.86
N SER A 84 5.10 9.74 -3.60
CA SER A 84 5.34 9.45 -5.01
C SER A 84 6.83 9.54 -5.32
N VAL A 85 7.27 8.88 -6.38
CA VAL A 85 8.61 9.03 -6.96
C VAL A 85 8.76 10.33 -7.75
N PHE A 86 7.67 11.09 -7.94
CA PHE A 86 7.65 12.40 -8.58
C PHE A 86 7.39 13.49 -7.53
N PRO A 87 8.43 14.14 -6.97
CA PRO A 87 8.28 15.13 -5.90
C PRO A 87 7.46 16.36 -6.32
N SER A 88 7.60 16.78 -7.57
CA SER A 88 6.88 17.91 -8.17
C SER A 88 5.42 17.62 -8.54
N GLN A 89 4.93 16.40 -8.33
CA GLN A 89 3.54 16.05 -8.59
C GLN A 89 2.62 16.86 -7.66
N ILE A 90 1.61 17.52 -8.23
CA ILE A 90 0.64 18.32 -7.48
C ILE A 90 -0.46 17.42 -6.91
N LEU A 91 -0.73 17.55 -5.61
CA LEU A 91 -1.76 16.77 -4.94
C LEU A 91 -3.15 17.41 -5.12
N ALA A 92 -3.99 16.77 -5.93
CA ALA A 92 -5.35 17.26 -6.21
C ALA A 92 -6.40 16.81 -5.18
N MET A 93 -6.17 15.70 -4.47
CA MET A 93 -7.17 15.12 -3.56
C MET A 93 -6.55 14.43 -2.34
N LYS A 94 -7.36 14.31 -1.28
CA LYS A 94 -7.05 13.48 -0.11
C LYS A 94 -7.46 12.04 -0.37
N LYS A 95 -6.61 11.09 0.03
CA LYS A 95 -6.91 9.64 -0.04
C LYS A 95 -7.71 9.12 1.15
N SER A 96 -7.74 9.88 2.25
CA SER A 96 -8.47 9.56 3.48
C SER A 96 -8.77 10.86 4.23
N ASP A 97 -9.96 10.95 4.83
CA ASP A 97 -10.38 12.11 5.63
C ASP A 97 -9.59 12.27 6.92
N MET A 98 -8.99 11.17 7.40
CA MET A 98 -8.13 11.15 8.59
C MET A 98 -6.81 11.93 8.40
N LEU A 99 -6.47 12.25 7.14
CA LEU A 99 -5.24 12.95 6.78
C LEU A 99 -5.49 14.45 6.66
N ASN A 100 -4.74 15.23 7.43
CA ASN A 100 -4.67 16.68 7.29
C ASN A 100 -3.52 17.04 6.34
N ILE A 101 -3.90 17.35 5.10
CA ILE A 101 -3.02 17.58 3.96
C ILE A 101 -3.56 18.79 3.19
N LYS A 102 -2.67 19.71 2.81
CA LYS A 102 -3.02 20.84 1.95
C LYS A 102 -2.94 20.40 0.49
N THR A 103 -4.07 20.48 -0.22
CA THR A 103 -4.12 20.17 -1.66
C THR A 103 -3.63 21.37 -2.47
N GLY A 104 -3.13 21.12 -3.69
CA GLY A 104 -2.63 22.15 -4.61
C GLY A 104 -1.14 22.47 -4.47
N GLU A 105 -0.45 21.83 -3.52
CA GLU A 105 1.02 21.89 -3.37
C GLU A 105 1.67 20.63 -3.96
N SER A 106 2.99 20.72 -4.20
CA SER A 106 3.78 19.58 -4.63
C SER A 106 3.90 18.55 -3.50
N ILE A 107 4.13 17.28 -3.84
CA ILE A 107 4.34 16.21 -2.84
C ILE A 107 5.54 16.54 -1.93
N GLU A 108 6.57 17.22 -2.45
CA GLU A 108 7.74 17.63 -1.69
C GLU A 108 7.42 18.66 -0.59
N ASP A 109 6.56 19.63 -0.90
CA ASP A 109 6.22 20.72 0.02
C ASP A 109 5.10 20.33 1.00
N THR A 110 4.41 19.24 0.73
CA THR A 110 3.22 18.85 1.46
C THR A 110 3.56 18.19 2.80
N GLN A 111 3.15 18.80 3.92
CA GLN A 111 3.21 18.17 5.24
C GLN A 111 2.01 17.24 5.48
N VAL A 112 2.29 15.95 5.65
CA VAL A 112 1.28 14.94 5.98
C VAL A 112 1.14 14.83 7.50
N SER A 113 0.01 15.28 8.03
CA SER A 113 -0.36 15.09 9.44
C SER A 113 -1.68 14.32 9.56
N MET A 114 -1.91 13.66 10.70
CA MET A 114 -3.22 13.05 11.01
C MET A 114 -4.03 13.99 11.92
N HIS A 115 -5.35 13.89 11.87
CA HIS A 115 -6.20 14.63 12.80
C HIS A 115 -5.95 14.18 14.25
N ASP A 116 -5.82 15.12 15.19
CA ASP A 116 -5.50 14.83 16.58
C ASP A 116 -6.58 13.93 17.25
N GLU A 117 -7.84 14.07 16.84
CA GLU A 117 -8.93 13.20 17.31
C GLU A 117 -8.71 11.73 16.95
N ASP A 118 -8.23 11.45 15.74
CA ASP A 118 -8.02 10.10 15.26
C ASP A 118 -6.78 9.47 15.89
N ILE A 119 -5.73 10.27 16.11
CA ILE A 119 -4.55 9.86 16.90
C ILE A 119 -4.98 9.44 18.31
N ASN A 120 -5.86 10.20 18.95
CA ASN A 120 -6.35 9.89 20.29
C ASN A 120 -7.20 8.62 20.32
N LYS A 121 -8.13 8.44 19.37
CA LYS A 121 -8.92 7.20 19.24
C LYS A 121 -8.02 5.97 19.07
N ILE A 122 -7.00 6.04 18.22
CA ILE A 122 -6.04 4.94 18.01
C ILE A 122 -5.27 4.64 19.31
N ARG A 123 -4.83 5.67 20.03
CA ARG A 123 -4.13 5.53 21.31
C ARG A 123 -5.00 4.82 22.34
N ASP A 124 -6.28 5.14 22.41
CA ASP A 124 -7.22 4.54 23.35
C ASP A 124 -7.54 3.08 23.01
N ILE A 125 -7.70 2.76 21.72
CA ILE A 125 -7.85 1.38 21.24
C ILE A 125 -6.61 0.56 21.62
N ARG A 126 -5.41 1.11 21.40
CA ARG A 126 -4.15 0.44 21.76
C ARG A 126 -4.06 0.16 23.27
N LYS A 127 -4.43 1.14 24.11
CA LYS A 127 -4.50 0.96 25.58
C LYS A 127 -5.48 -0.16 25.97
N ARG A 128 -6.68 -0.17 25.38
CA ARG A 128 -7.69 -1.23 25.64
C ARG A 128 -7.19 -2.62 25.25
N LEU A 129 -6.50 -2.74 24.12
CA LEU A 129 -5.91 -4.01 23.67
C LEU A 129 -4.78 -4.49 24.59
N GLN A 130 -3.91 -3.58 25.06
CA GLN A 130 -2.85 -3.90 26.02
C GLN A 130 -3.42 -4.38 27.36
N LEU A 131 -4.46 -3.71 27.87
CA LEU A 131 -5.15 -4.11 29.09
C LEU A 131 -5.81 -5.50 28.95
N LYS A 132 -6.46 -5.79 27.81
CA LYS A 132 -7.02 -7.11 27.51
C LYS A 132 -5.94 -8.20 27.43
N ARG A 133 -4.80 -7.93 26.78
CA ARG A 133 -3.66 -8.86 26.72
C ARG A 133 -3.08 -9.14 28.11
N LYS A 134 -2.93 -8.11 28.97
CA LYS A 134 -2.41 -8.27 30.33
C LYS A 134 -3.34 -9.13 31.21
N LYS A 135 -4.66 -8.84 31.20
CA LYS A 135 -5.67 -9.66 31.90
C LYS A 135 -5.66 -11.12 31.42
N ARG A 136 -5.54 -11.35 30.11
CA ARG A 136 -5.48 -12.72 29.54
C ARG A 136 -4.24 -13.49 30.03
N ASN A 137 -3.08 -12.84 30.10
CA ASN A 137 -1.85 -13.47 30.62
C ASN A 137 -1.88 -13.72 32.14
N GLU A 138 -2.49 -12.83 32.92
CA GLU A 138 -2.68 -13.05 34.37
C GLU A 138 -3.62 -14.25 34.62
N SER A 139 -4.69 -14.37 33.84
CA SER A 139 -5.62 -15.51 33.94
C SER A 139 -5.02 -16.87 33.53
N SER A 140 -4.05 -16.89 32.61
CA SER A 140 -3.35 -18.13 32.22
C SER A 140 -2.25 -18.53 33.20
N SER A 141 -1.62 -17.57 33.89
CA SER A 141 -0.64 -17.82 34.95
C SER A 141 -1.29 -18.37 36.23
N SER A 142 -2.43 -17.81 36.65
CA SER A 142 -3.20 -18.30 37.81
C SER A 142 -3.68 -19.75 37.62
N LYS A 143 -4.07 -20.14 36.40
CA LYS A 143 -4.46 -21.51 36.06
C LYS A 143 -3.31 -22.53 36.05
N LYS A 144 -2.06 -22.08 35.92
CA LYS A 144 -0.86 -22.94 35.91
C LYS A 144 -0.26 -23.18 37.30
N SER A 145 -0.63 -22.37 38.29
CA SER A 145 -0.16 -22.48 39.69
C SER A 145 -1.09 -23.32 40.58
N THR A 146 -2.26 -23.74 40.06
CA THR A 146 -3.29 -24.52 40.79
C THR A 146 -3.37 -25.98 40.35
N THR A 147 -2.46 -26.42 39.47
CA THR A 147 -2.23 -27.81 39.03
C THR A 147 -0.79 -28.17 39.32
#